data_AF-A0A935M241-F1
#
_entry.id   AF-A0A935M241-F1
#
_cell.length_a   1.000
_cell.length_b   1.000
_cell.length_c   1.000
_cell.angle_alpha   90.00
_cell.angle_beta   90.00
_cell.angle_gamma   90.00
#
_symmetry.space_group_name_H-M   'P 1'
#
loop_
_entity.id
_entity.type
_entity.pdbx_description
1 polymer ?
#
loop_
_entity_poly.entity_id
_entity_poly.type
_entity_poly.pdbx_seq_one_letter_code
_entity_poly.pdbx_strand_id
1 'polypeptide(L)'
;MNDYGFYKMQFEDSLIGYKSDENLKMTIDGGFIWDTILAVQNGNPPHGIRDFAILNNTIWGVHPDANILFPNLQFRGVIFKTTNSGTNWGYQLPDTTIKAIYYFTDFVNSDNGWC
;
A
#
# COMPACT_ATOMS: atom_id res chain seq x y z
N MET A 1 -17.37 -1.39 17.38
CA MET A 1 -16.61 -0.36 16.64
C MET A 1 -15.30 -0.17 17.38
N ASN A 2 -14.28 -0.98 17.04
CA ASN A 2 -12.93 -0.75 17.53
C ASN A 2 -12.21 -0.04 16.40
N ASP A 3 -12.42 1.27 16.31
CA ASP A 3 -11.84 2.09 15.26
C ASP A 3 -10.41 2.45 15.71
N TYR A 4 -9.42 1.63 15.33
CA TYR A 4 -8.02 1.80 15.71
C TYR A 4 -7.32 3.00 15.00
N GLY A 5 -8.09 3.95 14.48
CA GLY A 5 -7.59 5.06 13.68
C GLY A 5 -7.12 4.61 12.29
N PHE A 6 -6.34 5.46 11.62
CA PHE A 6 -5.72 5.19 10.33
C PHE A 6 -4.19 5.34 10.46
N TYR A 7 -3.43 4.59 9.67
CA TYR A 7 -1.97 4.56 9.72
C TYR A 7 -1.34 5.73 8.98
N LYS A 8 -1.85 6.06 7.78
CA LYS A 8 -1.38 7.19 6.99
C LYS A 8 -2.53 7.87 6.26
N MET A 9 -2.34 9.16 6.00
CA MET A 9 -3.19 9.96 5.15
C MET A 9 -2.32 10.89 4.31
N GLN A 10 -2.68 11.07 3.05
CA GLN A 10 -2.02 11.99 2.12
C GLN A 10 -3.07 12.59 1.21
N PHE A 11 -3.02 13.91 1.04
CA PHE A 11 -3.85 14.63 0.07
C PHE A 11 -2.98 15.09 -1.10
N GLU A 12 -3.48 14.92 -2.32
CA GLU A 12 -2.85 15.45 -3.54
C GLU A 12 -3.23 16.92 -3.75
N ASP A 13 -4.49 17.25 -3.44
CA ASP A 13 -5.02 18.60 -3.41
C ASP A 13 -6.10 18.73 -2.31
N SER A 14 -6.90 19.80 -2.32
CA SER A 14 -7.92 20.03 -1.29
C SER A 14 -9.13 19.07 -1.36
N LEU A 15 -9.30 18.33 -2.45
CA LEU A 15 -10.44 17.44 -2.71
C LEU A 15 -10.02 15.98 -2.78
N ILE A 16 -8.90 15.68 -3.45
CA ILE A 16 -8.42 14.32 -3.69
C ILE A 16 -7.45 13.92 -2.59
N GLY A 17 -7.77 12.83 -1.90
CA GLY A 17 -6.94 12.31 -0.83
C GLY A 17 -7.07 10.81 -0.63
N TYR A 18 -6.12 10.27 0.12
CA TYR A 18 -5.98 8.84 0.39
C TYR A 18 -5.70 8.61 1.86
N LYS A 19 -6.21 7.51 2.41
CA LYS A 19 -5.90 7.08 3.76
C LYS A 19 -5.85 5.56 3.88
N SER A 20 -5.09 5.08 4.85
CA SER A 20 -4.94 3.65 5.13
C SER A 20 -5.43 3.27 6.53
N ASP A 21 -6.35 2.32 6.62
CA ASP A 21 -6.78 1.67 7.87
C ASP A 21 -6.60 0.15 7.78
N GLU A 22 -5.48 -0.26 7.16
CA GLU A 22 -5.25 -1.54 6.49
C GLU A 22 -5.90 -1.65 5.11
N ASN A 23 -7.12 -1.13 4.94
CA ASN A 23 -7.65 -0.88 3.60
C ASN A 23 -7.05 0.42 3.07
N LEU A 24 -6.83 0.50 1.77
CA LEU A 24 -6.56 1.79 1.12
C LEU A 24 -7.87 2.39 0.63
N LYS A 25 -8.11 3.63 1.03
CA LYS A 25 -9.32 4.39 0.70
C LYS A 25 -8.97 5.69 -0.01
N MET A 26 -9.84 6.14 -0.90
CA MET A 26 -9.73 7.39 -1.66
C MET A 26 -10.95 8.27 -1.39
N THR A 27 -10.75 9.58 -1.40
CA THR A 27 -11.79 10.61 -1.43
C THR A 27 -11.60 11.52 -2.63
N ILE A 28 -12.70 12.11 -3.11
CA ILE A 28 -12.72 13.15 -4.15
C ILE A 28 -13.46 14.41 -3.69
N ASP A 29 -13.84 14.47 -2.42
CA ASP A 29 -14.65 15.55 -1.84
C ASP A 29 -14.01 16.21 -0.62
N GLY A 30 -12.70 16.04 -0.42
CA GLY A 30 -11.99 16.60 0.73
C GLY A 30 -12.15 15.77 2.01
N GLY A 31 -12.60 14.52 1.87
CA GLY A 31 -12.68 13.56 2.96
C GLY A 31 -14.04 13.47 3.65
N PHE A 32 -15.11 13.97 3.02
CA PHE A 32 -16.48 13.72 3.51
C PHE A 32 -16.91 12.28 3.22
N ILE A 33 -16.56 11.75 2.04
CA ILE A 33 -16.81 10.37 1.64
C ILE A 33 -15.50 9.68 1.26
N TRP A 34 -15.35 8.42 1.66
CA TRP A 34 -14.16 7.60 1.43
C TRP A 34 -14.55 6.24 0.82
N ASP A 35 -14.16 6.02 -0.43
CA ASP A 35 -14.35 4.77 -1.13
C ASP A 35 -13.14 3.85 -0.94
N THR A 36 -13.38 2.55 -0.76
CA THR A 36 -12.30 1.56 -0.62
C THR A 36 -11.79 1.15 -2.00
N ILE A 37 -10.52 1.44 -2.29
CA ILE A 37 -9.86 1.10 -3.56
C ILE A 37 -8.97 -0.14 -3.46
N LEU A 38 -8.59 -0.54 -2.24
CA LEU A 38 -7.99 -1.83 -1.95
C LEU A 38 -8.45 -2.29 -0.58
N ALA A 39 -9.29 -3.33 -0.55
CA ALA A 39 -9.73 -3.93 0.69
C ALA A 39 -8.67 -4.91 1.23
N VAL A 40 -8.62 -5.05 2.56
CA VAL A 40 -7.85 -6.11 3.21
C VAL A 40 -8.34 -7.47 2.70
N GLN A 41 -7.39 -8.34 2.36
CA GLN A 41 -7.71 -9.70 1.90
C GLN A 41 -6.75 -10.69 2.52
N ASN A 42 -7.29 -11.83 2.97
CA ASN A 42 -6.49 -12.99 3.28
C ASN A 42 -6.09 -13.67 1.97
N GLY A 43 -4.80 -13.93 1.78
CA GLY A 43 -4.26 -14.45 0.52
C GLY A 43 -2.78 -14.79 0.61
N ASN A 44 -2.17 -15.08 -0.54
CA ASN A 44 -0.71 -15.22 -0.69
C ASN A 44 -0.25 -14.29 -1.82
N PRO A 45 0.09 -13.02 -1.52
CA PRO A 45 0.26 -12.44 -0.18
C PRO A 45 -1.07 -12.04 0.48
N PRO A 46 -1.14 -11.93 1.81
CA PRO A 46 -2.22 -11.19 2.47
C PRO A 46 -2.07 -9.70 2.13
N HIS A 47 -3.20 -9.05 1.87
CA HIS A 47 -3.27 -7.66 1.44
C HIS A 47 -3.65 -6.78 2.62
N GLY A 48 -2.77 -5.85 2.96
CA GLY A 48 -3.03 -4.73 3.86
C GLY A 48 -2.08 -3.61 3.49
N ILE A 49 -2.47 -2.36 3.75
CA ILE A 49 -1.64 -1.18 3.55
C ILE A 49 -1.47 -0.48 4.90
N ARG A 50 -0.24 -0.47 5.40
CA ARG A 50 0.15 0.32 6.56
C ARG A 50 0.62 1.69 6.09
N ASP A 51 1.63 1.69 5.24
CA ASP A 51 2.20 2.89 4.64
C ASP A 51 2.05 2.82 3.12
N PHE A 52 1.93 3.98 2.49
CA PHE A 52 1.83 4.12 1.05
C PHE A 52 2.48 5.41 0.56
N ALA A 53 2.97 5.38 -0.68
CA ALA A 53 3.41 6.55 -1.40
C ALA A 53 2.59 6.67 -2.68
N ILE A 54 2.26 7.91 -3.04
CA ILE A 54 1.53 8.22 -4.27
C ILE A 54 2.38 9.15 -5.11
N LEU A 55 2.51 8.80 -6.38
CA LEU A 55 3.15 9.63 -7.37
C LEU A 55 2.38 9.53 -8.68
N ASN A 56 1.74 10.62 -9.07
CA ASN A 56 0.81 10.67 -10.20
C ASN A 56 -0.25 9.55 -10.06
N ASN A 57 -0.47 8.74 -11.10
CA ASN A 57 -1.43 7.63 -11.08
C ASN A 57 -0.90 6.33 -10.45
N THR A 58 0.28 6.37 -9.82
CA THR A 58 0.95 5.20 -9.26
C THR A 58 0.90 5.24 -7.74
N ILE A 59 0.44 4.15 -7.13
CA ILE A 59 0.41 3.99 -5.67
C ILE A 59 1.26 2.78 -5.30
N TRP A 60 2.19 2.97 -4.38
CA TRP A 60 2.99 1.90 -3.78
C TRP A 60 2.55 1.74 -2.34
N GLY A 61 2.30 0.51 -1.90
CA GLY A 61 1.81 0.23 -0.56
C GLY A 61 2.61 -0.89 0.10
N VAL A 62 2.83 -0.77 1.40
CA VAL A 62 3.58 -1.76 2.19
C VAL A 62 2.82 -2.09 3.47
N HIS A 63 3.01 -3.32 3.94
CA HIS A 63 2.53 -3.77 5.23
C HIS A 63 3.45 -4.86 5.76
N PRO A 64 3.77 -4.88 7.08
CA PRO A 64 4.72 -5.84 7.64
C PRO A 64 4.29 -7.30 7.47
N ASP A 65 2.98 -7.54 7.48
CA ASP A 65 2.43 -8.88 7.29
C ASP A 65 2.23 -9.25 5.81
N ALA A 66 2.43 -8.31 4.88
CA ALA A 66 2.34 -8.58 3.45
C ALA A 66 3.58 -9.32 2.98
N ASN A 67 3.53 -10.64 3.10
CA ASN A 67 4.58 -11.53 2.65
C ASN A 67 4.00 -12.73 1.90
N ILE A 68 4.81 -13.30 1.01
CA ILE A 68 4.48 -14.57 0.36
C ILE A 68 5.31 -15.70 0.93
N LEU A 69 4.73 -16.90 0.89
CA LEU A 69 5.49 -18.13 1.08
C LEU A 69 6.34 -18.41 -0.18
N PHE A 70 7.64 -18.31 -0.02
CA PHE A 70 8.66 -18.64 -1.00
C PHE A 70 9.15 -20.10 -0.79
N PRO A 71 9.76 -20.75 -1.81
CA PRO A 71 10.30 -22.10 -1.67
C PRO A 71 11.19 -22.28 -0.42
N ASN A 72 11.21 -23.51 0.11
CA ASN A 72 11.90 -23.87 1.36
C ASN A 72 11.35 -23.18 2.62
N LEU A 73 10.03 -22.93 2.65
CA LEU A 73 9.31 -22.38 3.80
C LEU A 73 9.85 -21.01 4.24
N GLN A 74 10.24 -20.16 3.29
CA GLN A 74 10.74 -18.84 3.60
C GLN A 74 9.72 -17.77 3.25
N PHE A 75 9.53 -16.79 4.14
CA PHE A 75 8.71 -15.63 3.82
C PHE A 75 9.52 -14.54 3.10
N ARG A 76 8.85 -13.84 2.19
CA ARG A 76 9.39 -12.65 1.49
C ARG A 76 8.36 -11.55 1.51
N GLY A 77 8.71 -10.38 2.05
CA GLY A 77 7.86 -9.20 1.99
C GLY A 77 7.59 -8.78 0.56
N VAL A 78 6.38 -8.27 0.31
CA VAL A 78 5.99 -7.72 -0.99
C VAL A 78 5.73 -6.22 -0.87
N ILE A 79 5.79 -5.53 -2.00
CA ILE A 79 5.32 -4.16 -2.14
C ILE A 79 4.15 -4.18 -3.12
N PHE A 80 2.97 -3.72 -2.68
CA PHE A 80 1.80 -3.58 -3.54
C PHE A 80 1.98 -2.39 -4.48
N LYS A 81 1.49 -2.55 -5.71
CA LYS A 81 1.57 -1.50 -6.73
C LYS A 81 0.33 -1.47 -7.61
N THR A 82 -0.11 -0.26 -7.89
CA THR A 82 -1.03 0.06 -8.98
C THR A 82 -0.42 1.17 -9.83
N THR A 83 -0.72 1.20 -11.12
CA THR A 83 -0.33 2.29 -12.05
C THR A 83 -1.54 2.96 -12.69
N ASN A 84 -2.74 2.69 -12.15
CA ASN A 84 -4.00 3.22 -12.64
C ASN A 84 -4.91 3.64 -11.48
N SER A 85 -4.32 4.39 -10.54
CA SER A 85 -5.01 5.02 -9.40
C SER A 85 -5.83 4.05 -8.55
N GLY A 86 -5.41 2.78 -8.46
CA GLY A 86 -6.05 1.78 -7.61
C GLY A 86 -7.13 0.94 -8.28
N THR A 87 -7.30 1.03 -9.61
CA THR A 87 -8.27 0.18 -10.33
C THR A 87 -7.79 -1.26 -10.41
N ASN A 88 -6.51 -1.46 -10.73
CA ASN A 88 -5.87 -2.78 -10.82
C ASN A 88 -4.62 -2.81 -9.93
N TRP A 89 -4.45 -3.91 -9.20
CA TRP A 89 -3.35 -4.10 -8.26
C TRP A 89 -2.52 -5.32 -8.61
N GLY A 90 -1.21 -5.17 -8.48
CA GLY A 90 -0.26 -6.27 -8.43
C GLY A 90 0.68 -6.08 -7.25
N TYR A 91 1.71 -6.92 -7.17
CA TYR A 91 2.78 -6.78 -6.20
C TYR A 91 4.13 -7.07 -6.85
N GLN A 92 5.18 -6.50 -6.26
CA GLN A 92 6.57 -6.78 -6.61
C GLN A 92 7.31 -7.45 -5.46
N LEU A 93 8.28 -8.28 -5.81
CA LEU A 93 9.30 -8.84 -4.92
C LEU A 93 10.63 -8.15 -5.26
N PRO A 94 11.03 -7.11 -4.51
CA PRO A 94 12.18 -6.29 -4.88
C PRO A 94 13.49 -7.08 -4.83
N ASP A 95 13.63 -7.94 -3.83
CA ASP A 95 14.81 -8.77 -3.63
C ASP A 95 14.39 -10.15 -3.13
N THR A 96 14.80 -11.20 -3.85
CA THR A 96 14.51 -12.60 -3.48
C THR A 96 15.64 -13.24 -2.66
N THR A 97 16.79 -12.59 -2.59
CA THR A 97 17.98 -13.06 -1.88
C THR A 97 17.93 -12.76 -0.37
N ILE A 98 17.20 -11.72 0.03
CA ILE A 98 17.05 -11.31 1.43
C ILE A 98 15.61 -11.50 1.94
N LYS A 99 15.47 -11.70 3.25
CA LYS A 99 14.19 -11.67 3.96
C LYS A 99 13.87 -10.24 4.39
N ALA A 100 13.34 -9.44 3.47
CA ALA A 100 12.89 -8.09 3.78
C ALA A 100 11.42 -8.07 4.21
N ILE A 101 11.10 -7.15 5.12
CA ILE A 101 9.76 -6.78 5.55
C ILE A 101 9.69 -5.25 5.48
N TYR A 102 8.65 -4.72 4.86
CA TYR A 102 8.55 -3.30 4.56
C TYR A 102 7.52 -2.63 5.47
N TYR A 103 7.96 -1.59 6.18
CA TYR A 103 7.13 -0.87 7.15
C TYR A 103 6.70 0.50 6.65
N PHE A 104 7.55 1.14 5.84
CA PHE A 104 7.39 2.54 5.44
C PHE A 104 7.74 2.72 3.98
N THR A 105 7.29 3.81 3.37
CA THR A 105 7.69 4.21 2.02
C THR A 105 8.14 5.67 2.02
N ASP A 106 9.19 5.97 1.26
CA ASP A 106 9.69 7.34 1.06
C ASP A 106 10.12 7.54 -0.39
N PHE A 107 9.47 8.47 -1.10
CA PHE A 107 9.68 8.70 -2.51
C PHE A 107 9.97 10.16 -2.77
N VAL A 108 11.08 10.40 -3.46
CA VAL A 108 11.43 11.74 -3.96
C VAL A 108 10.77 11.98 -5.32
N ASN A 109 10.77 10.95 -6.17
CA ASN A 109 10.14 10.95 -7.50
C ASN A 109 9.97 9.51 -8.03
N SER A 110 9.60 9.35 -9.30
CA SER A 110 9.28 8.05 -9.91
C SER A 110 10.47 7.12 -10.01
N ASP A 111 11.66 7.70 -10.01
CA ASP A 111 12.90 7.03 -10.31
C ASP A 111 13.77 6.89 -9.06
N ASN A 112 13.38 7.52 -7.94
CA ASN A 112 14.13 7.54 -6.69
C ASN A 112 13.21 7.49 -5.46
N GLY A 113 13.31 6.40 -4.70
CA GLY A 113 12.64 6.19 -3.43
C GLY A 113 12.98 4.85 -2.80
N TRP A 114 12.43 4.60 -1.62
CA TRP A 114 12.72 3.48 -0.72
C TRP A 114 11.45 2.92 -0.11
N CYS A 115 11.49 1.63 0.20
CA CYS A 115 10.48 0.89 0.96
C CYS A 115 11.20 -0.03 1.96
#